data_AF-A0A804L1M8-F1
#
_entry.id   AF-A0A804L1M8-F1
#
_cell.length_a   1.000
_cell.length_b   1.000
_cell.length_c   1.000
_cell.angle_alpha   90.00
_cell.angle_beta   90.00
_cell.angle_gamma   90.00
#
_symmetry.space_group_name_H-M   'P 1'
#
loop_
_entity.id
_entity.type
_entity.pdbx_description
1 polymer ?
#
loop_
_entity_poly.entity_id
_entity_poly.type
_entity_poly.pdbx_seq_one_letter_code
_entity_poly.pdbx_strand_id
1 'polypeptide(L)' 'MALVELKVGMHCEECIKAIKKAIKKIEDVETYRLDAELNKITVTGNVTSEEVIRVLQKIGKSATSWSEE' A
#
# COMPACT_ATOMS: atom_id res chain seq x y z
N MET A 1 3.11 -15.73 6.42
CA MET A 1 3.14 -14.89 5.21
C MET A 1 1.71 -14.52 4.87
N ALA A 2 1.39 -13.24 4.93
CA ALA A 2 0.11 -12.65 4.57
C ALA A 2 0.25 -11.84 3.29
N LEU A 3 -0.81 -11.85 2.49
CA LEU A 3 -0.95 -11.02 1.30
C LEU A 3 -2.03 -9.99 1.57
N VAL A 4 -1.67 -8.73 1.43
CA VAL A 4 -2.51 -7.58 1.78
C VAL A 4 -2.72 -6.74 0.54
N GLU A 5 -3.96 -6.60 0.13
CA GLU A 5 -4.32 -5.83 -1.04
C GLU A 5 -5.11 -4.59 -0.64
N LEU A 6 -4.68 -3.43 -1.12
CA LEU A 6 -5.25 -2.15 -0.79
C LEU A 6 -5.49 -1.33 -2.05
N LYS A 7 -6.59 -0.58 -2.06
CA LYS A 7 -6.89 0.43 -3.06
C LYS A 7 -6.41 1.79 -2.56
N VAL A 8 -5.60 2.49 -3.36
CA VAL A 8 -5.08 3.83 -3.02
C VAL A 8 -5.06 4.71 -4.26
N GLY A 9 -5.51 5.96 -4.12
CA GLY A 9 -5.50 6.92 -5.22
C GLY A 9 -4.08 7.34 -5.60
N MET A 10 -3.65 6.99 -6.82
CA MET A 10 -2.35 7.32 -7.38
C MET A 10 -2.50 8.34 -8.52
N HIS A 11 -2.80 9.60 -8.19
CA HIS A 11 -3.03 10.64 -9.21
C HIS A 11 -1.76 11.26 -9.81
N CYS A 12 -0.58 11.06 -9.20
CA CYS A 12 0.69 11.59 -9.70
C CYS A 12 1.85 10.64 -9.36
N GLU A 13 2.96 10.74 -10.10
CA GLU A 13 4.19 9.98 -9.85
C GLU A 13 4.74 10.19 -8.44
N GLU A 14 4.63 11.41 -7.90
CA GLU A 14 5.03 11.73 -6.53
C GLU A 14 4.23 10.94 -5.49
N CYS A 15 2.94 10.70 -5.76
CA CYS A 15 2.10 9.87 -4.90
C CYS A 15 2.62 8.44 -4.88
N ILE A 16 2.94 7.89 -6.05
CA ILE A 16 3.48 6.54 -6.19
C ILE A 16 4.83 6.43 -5.46
N LYS A 17 5.72 7.42 -5.65
CA LYS A 17 7.03 7.45 -4.96
C LYS A 17 6.87 7.55 -3.44
N ALA A 18 5.96 8.38 -2.95
CA ALA A 18 5.69 8.53 -1.52
C ALA A 18 5.17 7.22 -0.92
N ILE A 19 4.21 6.57 -1.60
CA ILE A 19 3.67 5.29 -1.18
C ILE A 19 4.75 4.19 -1.17
N LYS A 20 5.55 4.08 -2.24
CA LYS A 20 6.70 3.14 -2.30
C LYS A 20 7.65 3.33 -1.12
N LYS A 21 8.00 4.59 -0.81
CA LYS A 21 8.86 4.91 0.34
C LYS A 21 8.20 4.53 1.67
N ALA A 22 6.91 4.73 1.80
CA ALA A 22 6.17 4.43 3.02
C ALA A 22 6.09 2.91 3.26
N ILE A 23 5.74 2.12 2.25
CA ILE A 23 5.70 0.65 2.33
C ILE A 23 7.10 0.08 2.59
N LYS A 24 8.13 0.61 1.95
CA LYS A 24 9.52 0.19 2.18
C LYS A 24 10.03 0.48 3.61
N LYS A 25 9.38 1.39 4.35
CA LYS A 25 9.71 1.65 5.76
C LYS A 25 9.10 0.63 6.72
N ILE A 26 8.19 -0.23 6.25
CA ILE A 26 7.59 -1.28 7.07
C ILE A 26 8.56 -2.45 7.08
N GLU A 27 9.11 -2.77 8.26
CA GLU A 27 10.18 -3.78 8.42
C GLU A 27 9.69 -5.20 8.10
N ASP A 28 8.41 -5.49 8.33
CA ASP A 28 7.78 -6.80 8.05
C ASP A 28 7.34 -7.00 6.59
N VAL A 29 7.65 -6.05 5.69
CA VAL A 29 7.36 -6.20 4.25
C VAL A 29 8.49 -6.93 3.55
N GLU A 30 8.16 -8.06 2.94
CA GLU A 30 9.09 -8.86 2.17
C GLU A 30 9.11 -8.40 0.70
N THR A 31 7.92 -8.26 0.10
CA THR A 31 7.77 -7.73 -1.26
C THR A 31 6.49 -6.92 -1.41
N TYR A 32 6.44 -6.05 -2.42
CA TYR A 32 5.25 -5.26 -2.73
C TYR A 32 5.14 -5.00 -4.23
N ARG A 33 3.90 -4.91 -4.71
CA ARG A 33 3.52 -4.52 -6.07
C ARG A 33 2.56 -3.34 -6.03
N LEU A 34 2.71 -2.47 -7.02
CA LEU A 34 1.87 -1.30 -7.20
C LEU A 34 1.40 -1.26 -8.65
N ASP A 35 0.09 -1.24 -8.80
CA ASP A 35 -0.59 -1.17 -10.09
C ASP A 35 -1.26 0.20 -10.16
N ALA A 36 -0.56 1.17 -10.74
CA ALA A 36 -1.07 2.54 -10.90
C ALA A 36 -2.30 2.59 -11.82
N GLU A 37 -2.39 1.69 -12.80
CA GLU A 37 -3.54 1.53 -13.69
C GLU A 37 -4.81 1.15 -12.92
N LEU A 38 -4.68 0.22 -11.96
CA LEU A 38 -5.80 -0.25 -11.14
C LEU A 38 -5.93 0.52 -9.82
N ASN A 39 -5.02 1.45 -9.53
CA ASN A 39 -4.88 2.09 -8.22
C ASN A 39 -4.83 1.07 -7.07
N LYS A 40 -4.14 -0.06 -7.33
CA LYS A 40 -4.03 -1.22 -6.43
C LYS A 40 -2.61 -1.36 -5.91
N ILE A 41 -2.50 -1.81 -4.67
CA ILE A 41 -1.26 -2.20 -4.03
C ILE A 41 -1.43 -3.59 -3.48
N THR A 42 -0.43 -4.43 -3.72
CA THR A 42 -0.31 -5.74 -3.10
C THR A 42 0.96 -5.76 -2.28
N VAL A 43 0.86 -6.05 -0.99
CA VAL A 43 1.99 -6.18 -0.08
C VAL A 43 2.04 -7.62 0.41
N THR A 44 3.21 -8.22 0.35
CA THR A 44 3.45 -9.59 0.83
C THR A 44 4.49 -9.53 1.95
N GLY A 45 4.16 -10.13 3.09
CA GLY A 45 5.03 -10.12 4.25
C GLY A 45 4.28 -10.55 5.50
N ASN A 46 4.70 -10.07 6.65
CA ASN A 46 4.04 -10.33 7.92
C ASN A 46 3.39 -9.03 8.44
N VAL A 47 2.59 -8.41 7.57
CA VAL A 47 1.90 -7.14 7.82
C VAL A 47 0.40 -7.29 7.70
N THR A 48 -0.35 -6.39 8.35
CA THR A 48 -1.80 -6.31 8.24
C THR A 48 -2.23 -5.12 7.35
N SER A 49 -3.46 -5.18 6.82
CA SER A 49 -4.06 -4.09 6.07
C SER A 49 -4.08 -2.78 6.87
N GLU A 50 -4.43 -2.84 8.16
CA GLU A 50 -4.44 -1.67 9.05
C GLU A 50 -3.06 -1.02 9.20
N GLU A 51 -2.01 -1.82 9.36
CA GLU A 51 -0.64 -1.30 9.51
C GLU A 51 -0.23 -0.50 8.27
N VAL A 52 -0.49 -1.06 7.09
CA VAL A 52 -0.18 -0.42 5.81
C VAL A 52 -1.05 0.82 5.60
N ILE A 53 -2.35 0.76 5.88
CA ILE A 53 -3.26 1.91 5.80
C ILE A 53 -2.78 3.04 6.73
N ARG A 54 -2.37 2.71 7.96
CA ARG A 54 -1.88 3.70 8.93
C ARG A 54 -0.63 4.41 8.45
N VAL A 55 0.30 3.67 7.84
CA VAL A 55 1.53 4.22 7.24
C VAL A 55 1.20 5.13 6.05
N LEU A 56 0.23 4.76 5.23
CA LEU A 56 -0.27 5.59 4.14
C LEU A 56 -0.97 6.85 4.63
N GLN A 57 -1.79 6.77 5.68
CA GLN A 57 -2.43 7.94 6.27
C GLN A 57 -1.42 8.93 6.83
N LYS A 58 -0.31 8.46 7.40
CA LYS A 58 0.79 9.34 7.89
C LYS A 58 1.41 10.21 6.79
N ILE A 59 1.38 9.76 5.53
CA ILE A 59 1.85 10.54 4.37
C ILE A 59 0.71 11.28 3.66
N GLY A 60 -0.49 11.34 4.26
CA GLY A 60 -1.67 11.98 3.68
C GLY A 60 -2.36 11.17 2.58
N LYS A 61 -2.18 9.85 2.56
CA LYS A 61 -2.80 8.95 1.58
C LYS A 61 -3.86 8.08 2.24
N SER A 62 -5.11 8.24 1.78
CA SER A 62 -6.20 7.35 2.16
C SER A 62 -6.13 6.08 1.33
N ALA A 63 -6.08 4.94 2.00
CA ALA A 63 -6.16 3.62 1.38
C ALA A 63 -7.28 2.82 2.04
N THR A 64 -7.96 2.00 1.25
CA THR A 64 -9.01 1.08 1.71
C THR A 64 -8.61 -0.35 1.38
N SER A 65 -9.16 -1.33 2.08
CA SER A 65 -9.00 -2.74 1.70
C SER A 65 -9.48 -2.95 0.26
N TRP A 66 -8.70 -3.71 -0.50
CA TRP A 66 -9.14 -4.20 -1.80
C TRP A 66 -10.12 -5.35 -1.54
N SER A 67 -11.39 -5.00 -1.42
CA SER A 67 -12.47 -5.99 -1.34
C SER A 67 -12.80 -6.41 -2.77
N GLU A 68 -12.43 -7.63 -3.15
CA GLU A 68 -13.13 -8.34 -4.23
C GLU A 68 -14.42 -8.84 -3.59
N GLU A 69 -15.51 -8.08 -3.78
CA GLU A 69 -16.87 -8.62 -3.64
C GLU A 69 -17.23 -9.42 -4.90
#